data_AF-A0A151S8M3-F1
#
_entry.id   AF-A0A151S8M3-F1
#
_cell.length_a   1.000
_cell.length_b   1.000
_cell.length_c   1.000
_cell.angle_alpha   90.00
_cell.angle_beta   90.00
_cell.angle_gamma   90.00
#
_symmetry.space_group_name_H-M   'P 1'
#
loop_
_entity.id
_entity.type
_entity.pdbx_description
1 polymer ?
#
loop_
_entity_poly.entity_id
_entity_poly.type
_entity_poly.pdbx_seq_one_letter_code
_entity_poly.pdbx_strand_id
1 'polypeptide(L)' 'MCLAIYKIKNFKFFLGMNIWYDILFVINSVNKVLQSKNMDIEVVINHLRGLISYFKNYTESSFGLALKSTTKLVIEIDI' A
#
# COMPACT_ATOMS: atom_id res chain seq x y z
N MET A 1 -8.66 -15.48 -25.73
CA MET A 1 -7.86 -14.35 -25.18
C MET A 1 -6.39 -14.74 -25.28
N CYS A 2 -5.52 -13.95 -25.93
CA CYS A 2 -4.10 -14.30 -26.06
C CYS A 2 -3.38 -14.33 -24.69
N LEU A 3 -2.41 -15.24 -24.54
CA LEU A 3 -1.62 -15.43 -23.31
C LEU A 3 -0.99 -14.14 -22.79
N ALA A 4 -0.46 -13.30 -23.69
CA ALA A 4 0.13 -12.02 -23.32
C ALA A 4 -0.86 -11.06 -22.62
N ILE A 5 -2.12 -11.02 -23.08
CA ILE A 5 -3.15 -10.15 -22.50
C ILE A 5 -3.55 -10.66 -21.11
N TYR A 6 -3.60 -11.99 -20.92
CA TYR A 6 -3.87 -12.61 -19.63
C TYR A 6 -2.80 -12.26 -18.59
N LYS A 7 -1.52 -12.42 -18.94
CA LYS A 7 -0.38 -12.08 -18.06
C LYS A 7 -0.37 -10.59 -17.67
N ILE A 8 -0.58 -9.70 -18.65
CA ILE A 8 -0.66 -8.25 -18.39
C ILE A 8 -1.82 -7.89 -17.45
N LYS A 9 -2.99 -8.52 -17.65
CA LYS A 9 -4.16 -8.27 -16.79
C LYS A 9 -3.89 -8.71 -15.35
N ASN A 10 -3.31 -9.89 -15.16
CA ASN A 10 -2.96 -10.40 -13.83
C ASN A 10 -1.91 -9.53 -13.14
N PHE A 11 -0.87 -9.11 -13.87
CA PHE A 11 0.14 -8.20 -13.33
C PHE A 11 -0.49 -6.90 -12.82
N LYS A 12 -1.37 -6.27 -13.62
CA LYS A 12 -2.08 -5.05 -13.22
C LYS A 12 -2.97 -5.28 -11.99
N PHE A 13 -3.60 -6.44 -11.88
CA PHE A 13 -4.40 -6.82 -10.71
C PHE A 13 -3.53 -6.93 -9.46
N PHE A 14 -2.42 -7.67 -9.50
CA PHE A 14 -1.52 -7.81 -8.35
C PHE A 14 -0.86 -6.49 -7.96
N LEU A 15 -0.50 -5.64 -8.92
CA LEU A 15 0.04 -4.32 -8.63
C LEU A 15 -0.99 -3.45 -7.89
N GLY A 16 -2.24 -3.45 -8.36
CA GLY A 16 -3.33 -2.76 -7.69
C GLY A 16 -3.55 -3.28 -6.27
N MET A 17 -3.54 -4.60 -6.07
CA MET A 17 -3.68 -5.22 -4.75
C MET A 17 -2.56 -4.81 -3.80
N ASN A 18 -1.31 -4.76 -4.29
CA ASN A 18 -0.16 -4.39 -3.49
C ASN A 18 -0.24 -2.90 -3.06
N ILE A 19 -0.61 -2.02 -3.99
CA ILE A 19 -0.85 -0.59 -3.68
C ILE A 19 -1.96 -0.42 -2.64
N TRP A 20 -3.09 -1.11 -2.81
CA TRP A 20 -4.19 -1.05 -1.86
C TRP A 20 -3.82 -1.57 -0.48
N TYR A 21 -3.03 -2.64 -0.42
CA TYR A 21 -2.53 -3.19 0.84
C TYR A 21 -1.71 -2.14 1.60
N ASP A 22 -0.74 -1.48 0.95
CA ASP A 22 0.11 -0.47 1.59
C ASP A 22 -0.72 0.68 2.18
N ILE A 23 -1.67 1.20 1.39
CA ILE A 23 -2.56 2.29 1.81
C ILE A 23 -3.41 1.86 3.02
N LEU A 24 -4.05 0.70 2.94
CA LEU A 24 -4.91 0.19 4.01
C LEU A 24 -4.12 -0.11 5.27
N PHE A 25 -2.89 -0.59 5.14
CA PHE A 25 -2.02 -0.89 6.26
C PHE A 25 -1.71 0.36 7.09
N VAL A 26 -1.30 1.45 6.45
CA VAL A 26 -0.98 2.70 7.13
C VAL A 26 -2.23 3.35 7.74
N ILE A 27 -3.35 3.35 7.01
CA ILE A 27 -4.64 3.83 7.55
C ILE A 27 -5.04 3.02 8.80
N ASN A 28 -4.97 1.69 8.74
CA ASN A 28 -5.34 0.83 9.85
C ASN A 28 -4.45 1.06 11.09
N SER A 29 -3.15 1.31 10.89
CA SER A 29 -2.23 1.65 11.99
C SER A 29 -2.69 2.90 12.74
N VAL A 30 -3.01 3.97 12.00
CA VAL A 30 -3.54 5.22 12.59
C VAL A 30 -4.92 4.99 13.22
N ASN A 31 -5.78 4.20 12.58
CA ASN A 31 -7.12 3.91 13.08
C ASN A 31 -7.09 3.19 14.44
N LYS A 32 -6.11 2.29 14.67
CA LYS A 32 -5.91 1.64 15.97
C LYS A 32 -5.50 2.64 17.06
N VAL A 33 -4.64 3.60 16.73
CA VAL A 33 -4.29 4.71 17.66
C VAL A 33 -5.54 5.51 17.98
N LEU A 34 -6.35 5.80 16.95
CA LEU A 34 -7.62 6.53 17.06
C LEU A 34 -8.70 5.82 17.91
N GLN A 35 -8.61 4.51 18.05
CA GLN A 35 -9.59 3.71 18.81
C GLN A 35 -9.07 3.33 20.20
N SER A 36 -7.89 3.81 20.59
CA SER A 36 -7.34 3.51 21.90
C SER A 36 -8.17 4.13 23.04
N LYS A 37 -8.45 3.34 24.08
CA LYS A 37 -9.27 3.77 25.23
C LYS A 37 -8.65 4.95 25.99
N ASN A 38 -7.32 5.01 26.02
CA ASN A 38 -6.54 6.08 26.67
C ASN A 38 -5.79 6.88 25.61
N MET A 39 -6.52 7.40 24.63
CA MET A 39 -5.95 8.20 23.57
C MET A 39 -5.32 9.49 24.10
N ASP A 40 -4.08 9.72 23.69
CA ASP A 40 -3.41 11.01 23.83
C ASP A 40 -3.62 11.84 22.53
N ILE A 41 -4.17 13.04 22.68
CA ILE A 41 -4.50 13.93 21.56
C ILE A 41 -3.23 14.39 20.82
N GLU A 42 -2.14 14.64 21.53
CA GLU A 42 -0.86 15.03 20.92
C GLU A 42 -0.29 13.89 20.09
N VAL A 43 -0.35 12.66 20.63
CA VAL A 43 0.06 11.44 19.91
C VAL A 43 -0.78 11.25 18.65
N VAL A 44 -2.09 11.47 18.71
CA VAL A 44 -2.98 11.36 17.55
C VAL A 44 -2.68 12.40 16.49
N ILE A 45 -2.46 13.66 16.87
CA ILE A 45 -2.10 14.73 15.92
C ILE A 45 -0.80 14.36 15.19
N ASN A 46 0.18 13.80 15.89
CA ASN A 46 1.43 13.36 15.29
C ASN A 46 1.23 12.19 14.32
N HIS A 47 0.40 11.20 14.66
CA HIS A 47 0.06 10.10 13.75
C HIS A 47 -0.68 10.58 12.49
N LEU A 48 -1.63 11.51 12.63
CA LEU A 48 -2.35 12.10 11.49
C LEU A 48 -1.43 12.92 10.57
N ARG A 49 -0.49 13.69 11.15
CA ARG A 49 0.56 14.38 10.37
C ARG A 49 1.45 13.39 9.63
N GLY A 50 1.83 12.29 10.29
CA GLY A 50 2.55 11.18 9.67
C GLY A 50 1.80 10.58 8.48
N LEU A 51 0.49 10.33 8.64
CA LEU A 51 -0.38 9.82 7.58
C LEU A 51 -0.43 10.75 6.36
N ILE A 52 -0.60 12.05 6.60
CA ILE A 52 -0.60 13.07 5.53
C ILE A 52 0.75 13.09 4.82
N SER A 53 1.87 13.06 5.57
CA SER A 53 3.21 13.02 5.01
C SER A 53 3.44 11.76 4.16
N TYR A 54 2.99 10.61 4.64
CA TYR A 54 3.05 9.35 3.90
C TYR A 54 2.35 9.46 2.55
N PHE A 55 1.10 9.93 2.51
CA PHE A 55 0.36 10.07 1.25
C PHE A 55 0.96 11.10 0.30
N LYS A 56 1.53 12.20 0.81
CA LYS A 56 2.25 13.17 -0.02
C LYS A 56 3.50 12.57 -0.69
N ASN A 57 4.16 11.62 -0.04
CA ASN A 57 5.40 11.00 -0.52
C ASN A 57 5.17 9.65 -1.24
N TYR A 58 3.93 9.18 -1.31
CA TYR A 58 3.61 7.85 -1.87
C TYR A 58 3.84 7.77 -3.39
N THR A 59 3.94 8.91 -4.08
CA THR A 59 3.83 9.03 -5.55
C THR A 59 5.02 8.51 -6.36
N GLU A 60 6.27 8.58 -5.87
CA GLU A 60 7.44 8.14 -6.67
C GLU A 60 8.20 6.95 -6.08
N SER A 61 8.57 6.99 -4.81
CA SER A 61 9.36 5.93 -4.18
C SER A 61 8.51 4.67 -3.89
N SER A 62 7.28 4.86 -3.44
CA SER A 62 6.42 3.77 -2.97
C SER A 62 5.77 3.02 -4.13
N PHE A 63 5.39 3.70 -5.21
CA PHE A 63 4.97 3.03 -6.44
C PHE A 63 6.09 2.18 -7.05
N GLY A 64 7.34 2.68 -7.05
CA GLY A 64 8.50 1.90 -7.50
C GLY A 64 8.75 0.65 -6.66
N LEU A 65 8.59 0.74 -5.34
CA LEU A 65 8.65 -0.41 -4.44
C LEU A 65 7.50 -1.39 -4.66
N ALA A 66 6.28 -0.88 -4.84
CA ALA A 66 5.11 -1.70 -5.12
C ALA A 66 5.28 -2.46 -6.45
N LEU A 67 5.80 -1.78 -7.48
CA LEU A 67 6.13 -2.39 -8.77
C LEU A 67 7.18 -3.49 -8.62
N LYS A 68 8.29 -3.20 -7.93
CA LYS A 68 9.37 -4.17 -7.68
C LYS A 68 8.87 -5.41 -6.93
N SER A 69 8.07 -5.19 -5.88
CA SER A 69 7.45 -6.26 -5.09
C SER A 69 6.51 -7.12 -5.95
N THR A 70 5.62 -6.49 -6.71
CA THR A 70 4.69 -7.21 -7.61
C THR A 70 5.44 -7.97 -8.70
N THR A 71 6.47 -7.39 -9.32
CA THR A 71 7.30 -8.11 -10.30
C THR A 71 7.93 -9.35 -9.68
N LYS A 72 8.45 -9.26 -8.45
CA LYS A 72 9.00 -10.41 -7.75
C LYS A 72 7.94 -11.49 -7.49
N LEU A 73 6.77 -11.10 -6.98
CA LEU A 73 5.66 -12.02 -6.72
C LEU A 73 5.18 -12.73 -8.00
N VAL A 74 5.04 -12.01 -9.11
CA VAL A 74 4.59 -12.59 -10.39
C VAL A 74 5.61 -13.59 -10.93
N ILE A 75 6.91 -13.32 -10.79
CA ILE A 75 7.98 -14.27 -11.14
C ILE A 75 7.90 -15.53 -10.26
N GLU A 76 7.69 -15.39 -8.95
CA GLU A 76 7.61 -16.51 -8.00
C GLU A 76 6.37 -17.40 -8.24
N ILE A 77 5.26 -16.81 -8.69
CA ILE A 77 4.00 -17.53 -8.97
C ILE A 77 3.96 -18.10 -10.41
N ASP A 78 5.01 -17.87 -11.21
CA ASP A 78 5.15 -18.31 -12.61
C ASP A 78 3.98 -17.85 -13.52
N ILE A 79 3.44 -16.66 -13.23
CA ILE A 79 2.35 -16.02 -14.01
C ILE A 79 2.93 -15.14 -15.11
#